data_AF-A0A3A3G3J3-F1
#
_entry.id   AF-A0A3A3G3J3-F1
#
_cell.length_a   1.000
_cell.length_b   1.000
_cell.length_c   1.000
_cell.angle_alpha   90.00
_cell.angle_beta   90.00
_cell.angle_gamma   90.00
#
_symmetry.space_group_name_H-M   'P 1'
#
loop_
_entity.id
_entity.type
_entity.pdbx_description
1 polymer ?
#
loop_
_entity_poly.entity_id
_entity_poly.type
_entity_poly.pdbx_seq_one_letter_code
_entity_poly.pdbx_strand_id
1 'polypeptide(L)'
;MANFSCLSRFEVEQRQENEQRVKFINAGIRHSSARLMFYGAKTLLPLLFATMTFFALRTTSQVEGLTLILCLMVAALAGCYLPNIALHWQVKARKREIFDNFPDAADLMLVCVEAGLGLDAGLTKVAEEMKMKSLALAEELQLTNLEMRAGGTREKSLRNLALRTGVEEIGVFTTMLTQADRFGTSIGESLRVFSDDLRHKRQMRAEELAAKVPTKMLFPLVVFIFPSIIMVIIGPAVIQVVRTILPMLSNGQ
;
A
#
# COMPACT_ATOMS: atom_id res chain seq x y z
N MET A 1 -39.17 15.67 2.11
CA MET A 1 -38.17 14.79 1.45
C MET A 1 -36.82 15.47 1.17
N ALA A 2 -36.72 16.80 0.97
CA ALA A 2 -35.45 17.49 0.69
C ALA A 2 -34.42 17.54 1.86
N ASN A 3 -34.86 17.37 3.11
CA ASN A 3 -33.97 17.42 4.29
C ASN A 3 -33.14 16.13 4.47
N PHE A 4 -33.66 14.98 4.03
CA PHE A 4 -33.01 13.68 4.19
C PHE A 4 -31.88 13.46 3.15
N SER A 5 -32.06 14.02 1.94
CA SER A 5 -31.03 14.04 0.90
C SER A 5 -29.88 15.00 1.23
N CYS A 6 -30.14 16.09 1.97
CA CYS A 6 -29.11 17.04 2.37
C CYS A 6 -28.24 16.45 3.52
N LEU A 7 -28.87 15.84 4.52
CA LEU A 7 -28.18 15.17 5.63
C LEU A 7 -27.32 13.99 5.16
N SER A 8 -27.85 13.13 4.29
CA SER A 8 -27.07 12.01 3.72
C SER A 8 -25.91 12.49 2.85
N ARG A 9 -26.07 13.59 2.10
CA ARG A 9 -24.98 14.17 1.31
C ARG A 9 -23.89 14.79 2.18
N PHE A 10 -24.28 15.44 3.29
CA PHE A 10 -23.36 16.03 4.26
C PHE A 10 -22.58 14.94 5.04
N GLU A 11 -23.22 13.84 5.42
CA GLU A 11 -22.55 12.68 6.03
C GLU A 11 -21.57 12.00 5.06
N VAL A 12 -21.92 11.87 3.78
CA VAL A 12 -21.03 11.29 2.76
C VAL A 12 -19.80 12.18 2.51
N GLU A 13 -19.97 13.49 2.46
CA GLU A 13 -18.88 14.44 2.24
C GLU A 13 -17.92 14.51 3.45
N GLN A 14 -18.46 14.48 4.67
CA GLN A 14 -17.62 14.35 5.89
C GLN A 14 -16.93 12.98 5.98
N ARG A 15 -17.57 11.90 5.52
CA ARG A 15 -16.95 10.56 5.48
C ARG A 15 -15.78 10.53 4.49
N GLN A 16 -15.91 11.19 3.35
CA GLN A 16 -14.85 11.29 2.34
C GLN A 16 -13.68 12.16 2.82
N GLU A 17 -13.95 13.28 3.50
CA GLU A 17 -12.90 14.13 4.08
C GLU A 17 -12.15 13.39 5.21
N ASN A 18 -12.87 12.62 6.03
CA ASN A 18 -12.30 11.76 7.05
C ASN A 18 -11.45 10.64 6.45
N GLU A 19 -11.87 9.99 5.36
CA GLU A 19 -11.07 8.96 4.69
C GLU A 19 -9.78 9.51 4.08
N GLN A 20 -9.81 10.69 3.47
CA GLN A 20 -8.61 11.34 2.93
C GLN A 20 -7.67 11.79 4.06
N ARG A 21 -8.19 12.40 5.12
CA ARG A 21 -7.41 12.75 6.32
C ARG A 21 -6.77 11.53 6.97
N VAL A 22 -7.51 10.42 7.10
CA VAL A 22 -6.99 9.15 7.61
C VAL A 22 -5.89 8.60 6.70
N LYS A 23 -5.99 8.74 5.37
CA LYS A 23 -4.90 8.36 4.44
C LYS A 23 -3.64 9.22 4.64
N PHE A 24 -3.76 10.52 4.89
CA PHE A 24 -2.61 11.39 5.17
C PHE A 24 -1.97 11.12 6.53
N ILE A 25 -2.77 10.81 7.55
CA ILE A 25 -2.26 10.43 8.87
C ILE A 25 -1.52 9.08 8.77
N ASN A 26 -2.11 8.11 8.06
CA ASN A 26 -1.49 6.81 7.77
C ASN A 26 -0.20 6.91 6.94
N ALA A 27 -0.02 7.99 6.19
CA ALA A 27 1.21 8.25 5.43
C ALA A 27 2.40 8.61 6.32
N GLY A 28 2.19 8.91 7.62
CA GLY A 28 3.26 9.39 8.51
C GLY A 28 3.68 10.83 8.27
N ILE A 29 2.95 11.53 7.42
CA ILE A 29 3.24 12.91 7.07
C ILE A 29 2.67 13.82 8.16
N ARG A 30 3.40 13.96 9.27
CA ARG A 30 3.04 14.84 10.40
C ARG A 30 3.59 16.25 10.27
N HIS A 31 4.61 16.44 9.44
CA HIS A 31 5.24 17.74 9.27
C HIS A 31 4.37 18.67 8.42
N SER A 32 4.07 19.86 8.96
CA SER A 32 3.33 20.93 8.27
C SER A 32 3.96 21.32 6.92
N SER A 33 5.26 21.08 6.74
CA SER A 33 6.05 21.34 5.52
C SER A 33 5.82 20.35 4.37
N ALA A 34 5.28 19.16 4.65
CA ALA A 34 5.00 18.20 3.60
C ALA A 34 3.72 18.53 2.82
N ARG A 35 2.79 19.31 3.40
CA ARG A 35 1.71 19.95 2.63
C ARG A 35 2.29 20.87 1.54
N LEU A 36 3.32 21.66 1.87
CA LEU A 36 3.98 22.54 0.90
C LEU A 36 4.73 21.76 -0.18
N MET A 37 5.38 20.65 0.18
CA MET A 37 6.10 19.79 -0.78
C MET A 37 5.14 18.97 -1.66
N PHE A 38 3.97 18.58 -1.15
CA PHE A 38 2.93 17.88 -1.91
C PHE A 38 2.17 18.82 -2.85
N TYR A 39 1.76 19.99 -2.36
CA TYR A 39 1.15 21.03 -3.20
C TYR A 39 2.17 21.61 -4.18
N GLY A 40 3.44 21.78 -3.76
CA GLY A 40 4.55 22.21 -4.59
C GLY A 40 4.84 21.20 -5.70
N ALA A 41 4.99 19.91 -5.39
CA ALA A 41 5.16 18.87 -6.40
C ALA A 41 3.93 18.76 -7.34
N LYS A 42 2.71 18.92 -6.79
CA LYS A 42 1.47 18.90 -7.57
C LYS A 42 1.35 20.08 -8.54
N THR A 43 1.99 21.22 -8.28
CA THR A 43 2.01 22.37 -9.19
C THR A 43 3.25 22.40 -10.09
N LEU A 44 4.43 21.99 -9.60
CA LEU A 44 5.69 21.99 -10.36
C LEU A 44 5.79 20.86 -11.38
N LEU A 45 5.35 19.64 -11.07
CA LEU A 45 5.49 18.50 -12.00
C LEU A 45 4.68 18.68 -13.29
N PRO A 46 3.39 19.09 -13.24
CA PRO A 46 2.63 19.32 -14.47
C PRO A 46 3.21 20.46 -15.30
N LEU A 47 3.76 21.49 -14.64
CA LEU A 47 4.35 22.65 -15.30
C LEU A 47 5.69 22.30 -15.97
N LEU A 48 6.50 21.45 -15.34
CA LEU A 48 7.72 20.89 -15.95
C LEU A 48 7.40 19.94 -17.10
N PHE A 49 6.41 19.06 -16.95
CA PHE A 49 6.01 18.15 -18.04
C PHE A 49 5.40 18.90 -19.21
N ALA A 50 4.58 19.92 -18.96
CA ALA A 50 3.99 20.76 -20.00
C ALA A 50 5.06 21.59 -20.73
N THR A 51 6.01 22.20 -20.01
CA THR A 51 7.10 22.97 -20.62
C THR A 51 8.08 22.07 -21.40
N MET A 52 8.41 20.89 -20.87
CA MET A 52 9.29 19.93 -21.53
C MET A 52 8.64 19.31 -22.77
N THR A 53 7.36 18.93 -22.70
CA THR A 53 6.59 18.44 -23.86
C THR A 53 6.44 19.52 -24.93
N PHE A 54 6.17 20.77 -24.53
CA PHE A 54 6.08 21.91 -25.44
C PHE A 54 7.42 22.17 -26.15
N PHE A 55 8.54 22.14 -25.42
CA PHE A 55 9.88 22.35 -25.98
C PHE A 55 10.32 21.19 -26.91
N ALA A 56 10.02 19.95 -26.52
CA ALA A 56 10.33 18.75 -27.31
C ALA A 56 9.53 18.69 -28.62
N LEU A 57 8.22 19.02 -28.59
CA LEU A 57 7.38 19.07 -29.80
C LEU A 57 7.84 20.19 -30.75
N ARG A 58 8.26 21.34 -30.22
CA ARG A 58 8.74 22.48 -31.03
C ARG A 58 10.10 22.23 -31.68
N THR A 59 10.95 21.39 -31.08
CA THR A 59 12.27 21.03 -31.64
C THR A 59 12.18 19.93 -32.71
N THR A 60 11.21 19.01 -32.60
CA THR A 60 11.22 17.76 -33.38
C THR A 60 10.18 17.70 -34.51
N SER A 61 9.09 18.48 -34.46
CA SER A 61 7.94 18.24 -35.36
C SER A 61 7.05 19.47 -35.63
N GLN A 62 6.69 19.70 -36.91
CA GLN A 62 5.62 20.63 -37.32
C GLN A 62 4.23 20.00 -37.12
N VAL A 63 3.88 19.68 -35.88
CA VAL A 63 2.56 19.13 -35.55
C VAL A 63 1.51 20.24 -35.55
N GLU A 64 0.41 20.02 -36.27
CA GLU A 64 -0.74 20.95 -36.33
C GLU A 64 -1.44 21.08 -34.97
N GLY A 65 -2.14 22.21 -34.78
CA GLY A 65 -2.60 22.70 -33.48
C GLY A 65 -3.44 21.72 -32.65
N LEU A 66 -4.25 20.86 -33.29
CA LEU A 66 -5.11 19.90 -32.57
C LEU A 66 -4.29 18.79 -31.88
N THR A 67 -3.31 18.21 -32.59
CA THR A 67 -2.41 17.18 -32.04
C THR A 67 -1.53 17.72 -30.92
N LEU A 68 -1.11 19.00 -31.01
CA LEU A 68 -0.32 19.65 -29.98
C LEU A 68 -1.12 19.88 -28.68
N ILE A 69 -2.38 20.33 -28.81
CA ILE A 69 -3.29 20.50 -27.67
C ILE A 69 -3.57 19.15 -26.99
N LEU A 70 -3.79 18.08 -27.76
CA LEU A 70 -4.09 16.75 -27.23
C LEU A 70 -2.88 16.16 -26.47
N CYS A 71 -1.68 16.25 -27.02
CA CYS A 71 -0.45 15.82 -26.33
C CYS A 71 -0.19 16.61 -25.04
N LEU A 72 -0.39 17.93 -25.04
CA LEU A 72 -0.26 18.75 -23.84
C LEU A 72 -1.29 18.36 -22.77
N MET A 73 -2.52 18.06 -23.17
CA MET A 73 -3.57 17.66 -22.23
C MET A 73 -3.27 16.29 -21.60
N VAL A 74 -2.78 15.33 -22.38
CA VAL A 74 -2.34 14.01 -21.88
C VAL A 74 -1.12 14.14 -20.96
N ALA A 75 -0.13 14.96 -21.32
CA ALA A 75 1.05 15.20 -20.47
C ALA A 75 0.69 15.88 -19.14
N ALA A 76 -0.24 16.85 -19.16
CA ALA A 76 -0.73 17.51 -17.94
C ALA A 76 -1.51 16.54 -17.04
N LEU A 77 -2.34 15.67 -17.62
CA LEU A 77 -3.05 14.62 -16.89
C LEU A 77 -2.08 13.61 -16.26
N ALA A 78 -1.08 13.15 -17.02
CA ALA A 78 -0.06 12.22 -16.52
C ALA A 78 0.77 12.83 -15.37
N GLY A 79 1.18 14.10 -15.51
CA GLY A 79 1.92 14.83 -14.47
C GLY A 79 1.13 15.02 -13.18
N CYS A 80 -0.19 15.17 -13.27
CA CYS A 80 -1.07 15.27 -12.09
C CYS A 80 -1.27 13.93 -11.38
N TYR A 81 -1.15 12.81 -12.10
CA TYR A 81 -1.37 11.47 -11.55
C TYR A 81 -0.14 10.91 -10.81
N LEU A 82 1.07 11.29 -11.26
CA LEU A 82 2.35 10.88 -10.68
C LEU A 82 2.47 11.09 -9.14
N PRO A 83 2.17 12.29 -8.58
CA PRO A 83 2.32 12.52 -7.15
C PRO A 83 1.35 11.66 -6.32
N ASN A 84 0.14 11.41 -6.82
CA ASN A 84 -0.81 10.52 -6.15
C ASN A 84 -0.27 9.10 -6.04
N ILE A 85 0.32 8.57 -7.11
CA ILE A 85 0.95 7.24 -7.09
C ILE A 85 2.12 7.20 -6.09
N ALA A 86 2.99 8.21 -6.11
CA ALA A 86 4.14 8.27 -5.21
C ALA A 86 3.72 8.24 -3.73
N LEU A 87 2.68 8.99 -3.35
CA LEU A 87 2.12 8.96 -1.99
C LEU A 87 1.49 7.62 -1.65
N HIS A 88 0.74 7.03 -2.58
CA HIS A 88 0.18 5.69 -2.37
C HIS A 88 1.27 4.65 -2.11
N TRP A 89 2.41 4.74 -2.82
CA TRP A 89 3.55 3.86 -2.60
C TRP A 89 4.24 4.12 -1.27
N GLN A 90 4.44 5.38 -0.88
CA GLN A 90 5.04 5.72 0.43
C GLN A 90 4.16 5.25 1.59
N VAL A 91 2.84 5.49 1.54
CA VAL A 91 1.88 5.00 2.54
C VAL A 91 1.94 3.48 2.62
N LYS A 92 1.93 2.81 1.47
CA LYS A 92 1.97 1.35 1.41
C LYS A 92 3.29 0.80 1.97
N ALA A 93 4.42 1.44 1.67
CA ALA A 93 5.72 1.06 2.19
C ALA A 93 5.77 1.22 3.72
N ARG A 94 5.33 2.37 4.27
CA ARG A 94 5.30 2.61 5.71
C ARG A 94 4.36 1.64 6.44
N LYS A 95 3.14 1.43 5.91
CA LYS A 95 2.21 0.43 6.46
C LYS A 95 2.80 -0.97 6.44
N ARG A 96 3.53 -1.32 5.38
CA ARG A 96 4.17 -2.62 5.26
C ARG A 96 5.30 -2.79 6.27
N GLU A 97 6.15 -1.78 6.45
CA GLU A 97 7.20 -1.78 7.47
C GLU A 97 6.62 -1.95 8.88
N ILE A 98 5.58 -1.19 9.21
CA ILE A 98 4.88 -1.30 10.50
C ILE A 98 4.30 -2.70 10.67
N PHE A 99 3.59 -3.20 9.65
CA PHE A 99 2.98 -4.52 9.68
C PHE A 99 4.02 -5.63 9.91
N ASP A 100 5.14 -5.60 9.18
CA ASP A 100 6.15 -6.67 9.23
C ASP A 100 6.89 -6.72 10.59
N ASN A 101 7.01 -5.57 11.28
CA ASN A 101 7.68 -5.47 12.58
C ASN A 101 6.73 -5.52 13.78
N PHE A 102 5.41 -5.43 13.56
CA PHE A 102 4.42 -5.43 14.63
C PHE A 102 4.38 -6.73 15.47
N PRO A 103 4.53 -7.95 14.90
CA PRO A 103 4.60 -9.18 15.68
C PRO A 103 5.70 -9.17 16.74
N ASP A 104 6.87 -8.60 16.42
CA ASP A 104 7.96 -8.53 17.37
C ASP A 104 7.69 -7.52 18.50
N ALA A 105 6.99 -6.41 18.19
CA ALA A 105 6.53 -5.47 19.21
C ALA A 105 5.49 -6.10 20.14
N ALA A 106 4.56 -6.90 19.60
CA ALA A 106 3.57 -7.63 20.39
C ALA A 106 4.23 -8.68 21.30
N ASP A 107 5.24 -9.40 20.80
CA ASP A 107 6.01 -10.37 21.59
C ASP A 107 6.79 -9.69 22.72
N LEU A 108 7.43 -8.55 22.47
CA LEU A 108 8.08 -7.77 23.53
C LEU A 108 7.07 -7.25 24.56
N MET A 109 5.88 -6.86 24.10
CA MET A 109 4.80 -6.43 24.98
C MET A 109 4.34 -7.57 25.89
N LEU A 110 4.21 -8.79 25.35
CA LEU A 110 3.86 -9.99 26.10
C LEU A 110 4.87 -10.24 27.21
N VAL A 111 6.15 -10.24 26.89
CA VAL A 111 7.24 -10.43 27.87
C VAL A 111 7.20 -9.36 28.97
N CYS A 112 6.93 -8.10 28.61
CA CYS A 112 6.80 -7.03 29.60
C CYS A 112 5.62 -7.26 30.55
N VAL A 113 4.45 -7.66 30.02
CA VAL A 113 3.25 -7.91 30.83
C VAL A 113 3.41 -9.17 31.70
N GLU A 114 4.01 -10.24 31.17
CA GLU A 114 4.31 -11.46 31.94
C GLU A 114 5.34 -11.21 33.05
N ALA A 115 6.28 -10.28 32.84
CA ALA A 115 7.20 -9.82 33.86
C ALA A 115 6.55 -8.90 34.92
N GLY A 116 5.25 -8.62 34.80
CA GLY A 116 4.48 -7.81 35.76
C GLY A 116 4.60 -6.31 35.54
N LEU A 117 5.13 -5.85 34.39
CA LEU A 117 5.08 -4.42 34.08
C LEU A 117 3.63 -4.00 33.81
N GLY A 118 3.23 -2.88 34.40
CA GLY A 118 1.98 -2.22 34.05
C GLY A 118 1.95 -1.83 32.57
N LEU A 119 0.76 -1.80 31.98
CA LEU A 119 0.58 -1.66 30.55
C LEU A 119 1.26 -0.42 29.95
N ASP A 120 1.18 0.72 30.62
CA ASP A 120 1.81 1.97 30.15
C ASP A 120 3.34 1.91 30.21
N ALA A 121 3.89 1.24 31.24
CA ALA A 121 5.32 1.04 31.39
C ALA A 121 5.86 0.05 30.35
N GLY A 122 5.11 -1.03 30.10
CA GLY A 122 5.38 -1.98 29.02
C GLY A 122 5.38 -1.29 27.65
N LEU A 123 4.37 -0.48 27.36
CA LEU A 123 4.28 0.24 26.08
C LEU A 123 5.43 1.23 25.89
N THR A 124 5.88 1.87 26.96
CA THR A 124 7.06 2.75 26.93
C THR A 124 8.32 1.95 26.62
N LYS A 125 8.50 0.78 27.24
CA LYS A 125 9.66 -0.08 26.97
C LYS A 125 9.67 -0.67 25.56
N VAL A 126 8.53 -1.17 25.07
CA VAL A 126 8.43 -1.66 23.69
C VAL A 126 8.71 -0.52 22.70
N ALA A 127 8.24 0.70 22.96
CA ALA A 127 8.52 1.85 22.10
C ALA A 127 10.02 2.22 22.05
N GLU A 128 10.77 2.02 23.15
CA GLU A 128 12.22 2.23 23.17
C GLU A 128 12.97 1.16 22.37
N GLU A 129 12.66 -0.12 22.60
CA GLU A 129 13.33 -1.25 21.93
C GLU A 129 13.04 -1.27 20.42
N MET A 130 11.82 -0.91 20.01
CA MET A 130 11.44 -0.89 18.60
C MET A 130 12.16 0.18 17.78
N LYS A 131 12.78 1.20 18.39
CA LYS A 131 13.56 2.22 17.65
C LYS A 131 14.68 1.62 16.82
N MET A 132 15.28 0.54 17.30
CA MET A 132 16.37 -0.14 16.60
C MET A 132 15.89 -0.94 15.39
N LYS A 133 14.61 -1.37 15.38
CA LYS A 133 14.06 -2.27 14.35
C LYS A 133 13.17 -1.53 13.34
N SER A 134 12.25 -0.70 13.82
CA SER A 134 11.39 0.15 12.99
C SER A 134 11.17 1.49 13.67
N LEU A 135 11.73 2.53 13.06
CA LEU A 135 11.52 3.90 13.51
C LEU A 135 10.04 4.30 13.38
N ALA A 136 9.38 3.87 12.29
CA ALA A 136 7.99 4.21 12.03
C ALA A 136 7.03 3.68 13.10
N LEU A 137 7.22 2.43 13.56
CA LEU A 137 6.41 1.86 14.63
C LEU A 137 6.74 2.49 15.98
N ALA A 138 8.04 2.68 16.28
CA ALA A 138 8.49 3.29 17.52
C ALA A 138 7.90 4.69 17.73
N GLU A 139 7.94 5.56 16.71
CA GLU A 139 7.36 6.91 16.77
C GLU A 139 5.85 6.89 17.11
N GLU A 140 5.09 5.98 16.49
CA GLU A 140 3.65 5.87 16.75
C GLU A 140 3.37 5.36 18.17
N LEU A 141 4.14 4.40 18.69
CA LEU A 141 4.03 3.93 20.08
C LEU A 141 4.43 5.02 21.08
N GLN A 142 5.54 5.73 20.83
CA GLN A 142 6.00 6.84 21.65
C GLN A 142 4.96 7.96 21.72
N LEU A 143 4.35 8.30 20.60
CA LEU A 143 3.32 9.33 20.60
C LEU A 143 2.05 8.87 21.31
N THR A 144 1.72 7.58 21.25
CA THR A 144 0.61 7.03 22.04
C THR A 144 0.89 7.17 23.53
N ASN A 145 2.12 6.88 23.98
CA ASN A 145 2.57 7.14 25.35
C ASN A 145 2.47 8.64 25.71
N LEU A 146 2.85 9.53 24.80
CA LEU A 146 2.75 10.98 25.02
C LEU A 146 1.27 11.41 25.17
N GLU A 147 0.37 10.91 24.34
CA GLU A 147 -1.07 11.20 24.42
C GLU A 147 -1.66 10.75 25.77
N MET A 148 -1.26 9.57 26.27
CA MET A 148 -1.69 9.09 27.59
C MET A 148 -1.12 9.97 28.72
N ARG A 149 0.16 10.35 28.64
CA ARG A 149 0.79 11.25 29.62
C ARG A 149 0.20 12.67 29.61
N ALA A 150 -0.35 13.11 28.48
CA ALA A 150 -1.05 14.38 28.34
C ALA A 150 -2.50 14.35 28.89
N GLY A 151 -2.91 13.26 29.53
CA GLY A 151 -4.25 13.10 30.11
C GLY A 151 -5.28 12.46 29.16
N GLY A 152 -4.85 11.92 28.02
CA GLY A 152 -5.71 11.12 27.16
C GLY A 152 -6.12 9.81 27.84
N THR A 153 -7.39 9.39 27.65
CA THR A 153 -7.82 8.07 28.12
C THR A 153 -7.13 6.98 27.32
N ARG A 154 -6.78 5.87 27.99
CA ARG A 154 -6.09 4.74 27.35
C ARG A 154 -6.83 4.21 26.12
N GLU A 155 -8.16 4.11 26.23
CA GLU A 155 -9.01 3.72 25.10
C GLU A 155 -8.87 4.65 23.90
N LYS A 156 -8.89 5.96 24.12
CA LYS A 156 -8.79 6.95 23.06
C LYS A 156 -7.40 6.94 22.43
N SER A 157 -6.35 6.88 23.23
CA SER A 157 -4.97 6.88 22.74
C SER A 157 -4.65 5.61 21.92
N LEU A 158 -5.09 4.44 22.37
CA LEU A 158 -4.93 3.19 21.62
C LEU A 158 -5.78 3.19 20.33
N ARG A 159 -7.01 3.71 20.36
CA ARG A 159 -7.82 3.87 19.15
C ARG A 159 -7.17 4.85 18.16
N ASN A 160 -6.57 5.93 18.64
CA ASN A 160 -5.79 6.84 17.81
C ASN A 160 -4.62 6.10 17.17
N LEU A 161 -3.84 5.32 17.91
CA LEU A 161 -2.75 4.51 17.36
C LEU A 161 -3.20 3.65 16.15
N ALA A 162 -4.33 2.96 16.27
CA ALA A 162 -4.89 2.18 15.16
C ALA A 162 -5.30 3.06 13.96
N LEU A 163 -5.94 4.20 14.22
CA LEU A 163 -6.32 5.15 13.17
C LEU A 163 -5.12 5.78 12.47
N ARG A 164 -4.00 5.95 13.17
CA ARG A 164 -2.79 6.60 12.64
C ARG A 164 -1.87 5.67 11.88
N THR A 165 -1.83 4.40 12.25
CA THR A 165 -1.05 3.38 11.55
C THR A 165 -1.84 2.82 10.36
N GLY A 166 -3.15 2.63 10.53
CA GLY A 166 -4.04 2.10 9.52
C GLY A 166 -3.67 0.68 9.09
N VAL A 167 -3.03 -0.06 10.00
CA VAL A 167 -2.72 -1.49 9.90
C VAL A 167 -3.80 -2.24 10.69
N GLU A 168 -4.42 -3.22 10.06
CA GLU A 168 -5.57 -3.93 10.63
C GLU A 168 -5.23 -4.64 11.94
N GLU A 169 -4.05 -5.25 11.99
CA GLU A 169 -3.55 -5.99 13.14
C GLU A 169 -3.35 -5.09 14.38
N ILE A 170 -2.94 -3.83 14.17
CA ILE A 170 -2.86 -2.84 15.25
C ILE A 170 -4.27 -2.47 15.74
N GLY A 171 -5.24 -2.39 14.83
CA GLY A 171 -6.66 -2.19 15.17
C GLY A 171 -7.22 -3.30 16.05
N VAL A 172 -6.93 -4.57 15.72
CA VAL A 172 -7.34 -5.72 16.53
C VAL A 172 -6.64 -5.70 17.89
N PHE A 173 -5.33 -5.47 17.92
CA PHE A 173 -4.55 -5.37 19.16
C PHE A 173 -5.08 -4.30 20.12
N THR A 174 -5.28 -3.07 19.63
CA THR A 174 -5.76 -1.95 20.45
C THR A 174 -7.15 -2.23 21.03
N THR A 175 -8.03 -2.87 20.24
CA THR A 175 -9.38 -3.28 20.69
C THR A 175 -9.29 -4.35 21.77
N MET A 176 -8.45 -5.37 21.56
CA MET A 176 -8.21 -6.41 22.55
C MET A 176 -7.65 -5.86 23.87
N LEU A 177 -6.68 -4.95 23.77
CA LEU A 177 -6.03 -4.36 24.93
C LEU A 177 -6.96 -3.47 25.75
N THR A 178 -7.78 -2.66 25.08
CA THR A 178 -8.80 -1.83 25.73
C THR A 178 -9.91 -2.66 26.37
N GLN A 179 -10.29 -3.77 25.74
CA GLN A 179 -11.23 -4.72 26.33
C GLN A 179 -10.64 -5.39 27.57
N ALA A 180 -9.39 -5.87 27.50
CA ALA A 180 -8.75 -6.52 28.63
C ALA A 180 -8.54 -5.57 29.82
N ASP A 181 -8.13 -4.33 29.55
CA ASP A 181 -7.98 -3.28 30.58
C ASP A 181 -9.33 -2.94 31.25
N ARG A 182 -10.42 -2.84 30.47
CA ARG A 182 -11.74 -2.47 30.97
C ARG A 182 -12.44 -3.58 31.75
N PHE A 183 -12.30 -4.84 31.32
CA PHE A 183 -12.98 -5.98 31.94
C PHE A 183 -12.08 -6.73 32.94
N GLY A 184 -10.82 -6.30 33.10
CA GLY A 184 -9.87 -6.92 34.04
C GLY A 184 -9.52 -8.37 33.69
N THR A 185 -9.76 -8.80 32.45
CA THR A 185 -9.33 -10.12 31.99
C THR A 185 -7.81 -10.16 31.89
N SER A 186 -7.20 -11.33 32.04
CA SER A 186 -5.73 -11.44 32.01
C SER A 186 -5.18 -10.96 30.67
N ILE A 187 -4.58 -9.75 30.68
CA ILE A 187 -3.94 -9.14 29.50
C ILE A 187 -2.90 -10.09 28.92
N GLY A 188 -2.10 -10.74 29.77
CA GLY A 188 -1.07 -11.70 29.35
C GLY A 188 -1.62 -12.86 28.52
N GLU A 189 -2.72 -13.49 28.94
CA GLU A 189 -3.29 -14.62 28.19
C GLU A 189 -3.88 -14.19 26.85
N SER A 190 -4.58 -13.04 26.82
CA SER A 190 -5.13 -12.49 25.57
C SER A 190 -4.00 -12.12 24.59
N LEU A 191 -2.94 -11.53 25.13
CA LEU A 191 -1.77 -11.11 24.37
C LEU A 191 -0.96 -12.30 23.85
N ARG A 192 -0.88 -13.41 24.60
CA ARG A 192 -0.25 -14.66 24.16
C ARG A 192 -0.95 -15.23 22.95
N VAL A 193 -2.27 -15.39 23.01
CA VAL A 193 -3.09 -15.85 21.88
C VAL A 193 -2.93 -14.93 20.67
N PHE A 194 -2.91 -13.61 20.90
CA PHE A 194 -2.74 -12.63 19.83
C PHE A 194 -1.34 -12.68 19.19
N SER A 195 -0.29 -12.81 19.98
CA SER A 195 1.09 -13.00 19.50
C SER A 195 1.22 -14.27 18.65
N ASP A 196 0.60 -15.38 19.07
CA ASP A 196 0.60 -16.61 18.29
C ASP A 196 -0.19 -16.46 16.98
N ASP A 197 -1.32 -15.75 16.98
CA ASP A 197 -2.05 -15.40 15.73
C ASP A 197 -1.17 -14.57 14.77
N LEU A 198 -0.40 -13.61 15.27
CA LEU A 198 0.52 -12.82 14.44
C LEU A 198 1.63 -13.68 13.83
N ARG A 199 2.17 -14.63 14.60
CA ARG A 199 3.18 -15.60 14.11
C ARG A 199 2.60 -16.50 13.03
N HIS A 200 1.40 -17.03 13.24
CA HIS A 200 0.68 -17.82 12.23
C HIS A 200 0.39 -17.01 10.97
N LYS A 201 -0.07 -15.76 11.08
CA LYS A 201 -0.26 -14.87 9.91
C LYS A 201 1.03 -14.62 9.15
N ARG A 202 2.17 -14.49 9.84
CA ARG A 202 3.49 -14.36 9.17
C ARG A 202 3.84 -15.62 8.37
N GLN A 203 3.58 -16.81 8.92
CA GLN A 203 3.79 -18.09 8.24
C GLN A 203 2.85 -18.25 7.04
N MET A 204 1.54 -18.02 7.22
CA MET A 204 0.53 -18.08 6.15
C MET A 204 0.88 -17.17 4.98
N ARG A 205 1.40 -15.96 5.23
CA ARG A 205 1.85 -15.08 4.14
C ARG A 205 3.06 -15.62 3.40
N ALA A 206 4.01 -16.22 4.11
CA ALA A 206 5.15 -16.87 3.47
C ALA A 206 4.69 -18.03 2.58
N GLU A 207 3.73 -18.82 3.07
CA GLU A 207 3.10 -19.91 2.31
C GLU A 207 2.31 -19.41 1.11
N GLU A 208 1.52 -18.34 1.25
CA GLU A 208 0.80 -17.72 0.13
C GLU A 208 1.75 -17.21 -0.95
N LEU A 209 2.85 -16.59 -0.55
CA LEU A 209 3.87 -16.12 -1.49
C LEU A 209 4.50 -17.29 -2.21
N ALA A 210 4.83 -18.38 -1.50
CA ALA A 210 5.34 -19.62 -2.08
C ALA A 210 4.33 -20.29 -3.03
N ALA A 211 3.05 -20.32 -2.67
CA ALA A 211 1.97 -20.88 -3.49
C ALA A 211 1.73 -20.08 -4.79
N LYS A 212 2.06 -18.78 -4.80
CA LYS A 212 1.99 -17.92 -5.99
C LYS A 212 3.21 -18.03 -6.91
N VAL A 213 4.29 -18.68 -6.48
CA VAL A 213 5.49 -18.93 -7.32
C VAL A 213 5.20 -19.82 -8.53
N PRO A 214 4.57 -21.01 -8.39
CA PRO A 214 4.37 -21.92 -9.52
C PRO A 214 3.47 -21.34 -10.61
N THR A 215 2.45 -20.56 -10.25
CA THR A 215 1.56 -19.91 -11.24
C THR A 215 2.29 -18.85 -12.06
N LYS A 216 3.24 -18.12 -11.46
CA LYS A 216 4.10 -17.19 -12.20
C LYS A 216 5.12 -17.88 -13.11
N MET A 217 5.59 -19.08 -12.74
CA MET A 217 6.50 -19.88 -13.60
C MET A 217 5.78 -20.50 -14.79
N LEU A 218 4.48 -20.79 -14.67
CA LEU A 218 3.68 -21.36 -15.75
C LEU A 218 3.47 -20.38 -16.92
N PHE A 219 3.39 -19.08 -16.64
CA PHE A 219 3.19 -18.08 -17.69
C PHE A 219 4.33 -18.02 -18.72
N PRO A 220 5.62 -17.83 -18.34
CA PRO A 220 6.73 -17.94 -19.27
C PRO A 220 6.78 -19.31 -19.96
N LEU A 221 6.53 -20.39 -19.22
CA LEU A 221 6.57 -21.74 -19.77
C LEU A 221 5.59 -21.90 -20.94
N VAL A 222 4.32 -21.49 -20.77
CA VAL A 222 3.33 -21.57 -21.84
C VAL A 222 3.67 -20.61 -22.97
N VAL A 223 4.07 -19.37 -22.67
CA VAL A 223 4.37 -18.35 -23.70
C VAL A 223 5.59 -18.71 -24.55
N PHE A 224 6.59 -19.42 -24.02
CA PHE A 224 7.80 -19.79 -24.78
C PHE A 224 7.75 -21.21 -25.35
N ILE A 225 7.29 -22.20 -24.58
CA ILE A 225 7.30 -23.61 -25.01
C ILE A 225 6.18 -23.88 -26.02
N PHE A 226 4.97 -23.37 -25.77
CA PHE A 226 3.82 -23.65 -26.63
C PHE A 226 4.02 -23.19 -28.09
N PRO A 227 4.44 -21.94 -28.39
CA PRO A 227 4.71 -21.54 -29.77
C PRO A 227 5.91 -22.27 -30.37
N SER A 228 6.92 -22.62 -29.57
CA SER A 228 8.05 -23.43 -30.04
C SER A 228 7.60 -24.82 -30.52
N ILE A 229 6.73 -25.48 -29.76
CA ILE A 229 6.15 -26.79 -30.15
C ILE A 229 5.33 -26.65 -31.44
N ILE A 230 4.48 -25.63 -31.55
CA ILE A 230 3.69 -25.39 -32.77
C ILE A 230 4.60 -25.15 -33.97
N MET A 231 5.66 -24.34 -33.80
CA MET A 231 6.64 -24.05 -34.85
C MET A 231 7.31 -25.32 -35.38
N VAL A 232 7.67 -26.26 -34.49
CA VAL A 232 8.32 -27.53 -34.85
C VAL A 232 7.36 -28.49 -35.56
N ILE A 233 6.10 -28.56 -35.12
CA ILE A 233 5.10 -29.48 -35.69
C ILE A 233 4.57 -28.97 -37.04
N ILE A 234 4.22 -27.69 -37.12
CA ILE A 234 3.63 -27.09 -38.34
C ILE A 234 4.71 -26.80 -39.40
N GLY A 235 5.96 -26.51 -38.99
CA GLY A 235 7.08 -26.22 -39.87
C GLY A 235 7.22 -27.18 -41.07
N PRO A 236 7.37 -28.51 -40.87
CA PRO A 236 7.49 -29.46 -41.98
C PRO A 236 6.20 -29.56 -42.82
N ALA A 237 5.02 -29.45 -42.21
CA ALA A 237 3.75 -29.49 -42.91
C ALA A 237 3.62 -28.31 -43.89
N VAL A 238 3.99 -27.10 -43.45
CA VAL A 238 4.00 -25.90 -44.31
C VAL A 238 5.02 -26.06 -45.44
N ILE A 239 6.22 -26.58 -45.17
CA ILE A 239 7.24 -26.81 -46.20
C ILE A 239 6.73 -27.81 -47.25
N GLN A 240 6.04 -28.89 -46.83
CA GLN A 240 5.47 -29.87 -47.74
C GLN A 240 4.35 -29.28 -48.60
N VAL A 241 3.44 -28.49 -48.02
CA VAL A 241 2.38 -27.80 -48.76
C VAL A 241 2.94 -26.83 -49.78
N VAL A 242 3.92 -26.00 -49.40
CA VAL A 242 4.56 -25.03 -50.32
C VAL A 242 5.32 -25.74 -51.44
N ARG A 243 6.04 -26.83 -51.15
CA ARG A 243 6.80 -27.55 -52.19
C ARG A 243 5.94 -28.40 -53.12
N THR A 244 4.81 -28.92 -52.65
CA THR A 244 4.02 -29.92 -53.40
C THR A 244 2.79 -29.31 -54.05
N ILE A 245 2.07 -28.42 -53.34
CA ILE A 245 0.79 -27.87 -53.79
C ILE A 245 0.98 -26.57 -54.57
N LEU A 246 1.91 -25.71 -54.17
CA LEU A 246 2.17 -24.42 -54.83
C LEU A 246 2.58 -24.58 -56.33
N PRO A 247 3.50 -25.49 -56.72
CA PRO A 247 3.84 -25.68 -58.12
C PRO A 247 2.73 -26.36 -58.94
N MET A 248 1.81 -27.10 -58.32
CA MET A 248 0.63 -27.63 -59.02
C MET A 248 -0.38 -26.52 -59.36
N LEU A 249 -0.57 -25.53 -58.48
CA LEU A 249 -1.42 -24.37 -58.74
C LEU A 249 -0.79 -23.38 -59.74
N SER A 250 0.54 -23.26 -59.74
CA SER A 250 1.28 -22.39 -60.66
C SER A 250 1.37 -22.90 -62.10
N ASN A 251 1.30 -24.21 -62.33
CA ASN A 251 1.37 -24.82 -63.67
C ASN A 251 -0.01 -25.08 -64.29
N GLY A 252 -1.08 -24.58 -63.67
CA GLY A 252 -2.48 -24.75 -64.10
C GLY A 252 -3.07 -23.54 -64.85
N GLN A 253 -2.26 -22.58 -65.31
CA GLN A 253 -2.66 -21.57 -66.30
C GLN A 253 -2.06 -21.88 -67.66
#